data_AF-A0A960MJE9-F1
#
_entry.id   AF-A0A960MJE9-F1
#
_cell.length_a   1.000
_cell.length_b   1.000
_cell.length_c   1.000
_cell.angle_alpha   90.00
_cell.angle_beta   90.00
_cell.angle_gamma   90.00
#
_symmetry.space_group_name_H-M   'P 1'
#
loop_
_entity.id
_entity.type
_entity.pdbx_description
1 polymer ?
#
loop_
_entity_poly.entity_id
_entity_poly.type
_entity_poly.pdbx_seq_one_letter_code
_entity_poly.pdbx_strand_id
1 'polypeptide(L)'
;MSDLTAELTQALKQRILVLDGAMGTTIRTYGLSEKDARGSRFADSAKDLLNNGDILSITRPDVIGDIHRRFLQAGSDIIETNTFSATTLAQSEFFVEDPREKGLGRKDPEFFQSKVCENAFLKDLAWELNVESARLCRKWADNIGSDTGRKRYVAGAIGPMTVSLTNSPDAEDPGFRVITFDQVRDSYRHQIRALIAGGADI
;
A
#
# COMPACT_ATOMS: atom_id res chain seq x y z
N MET A 1 10.32 7.32 16.88
CA MET A 1 9.50 6.11 17.13
C MET A 1 10.25 5.24 18.11
N SER A 2 9.56 4.62 19.07
CA SER A 2 10.15 3.61 19.94
C SER A 2 10.22 2.28 19.20
N ASP A 3 11.35 1.59 19.26
CA ASP A 3 11.45 0.19 18.86
C ASP A 3 10.52 -0.67 19.74
N LEU A 4 9.56 -1.36 19.11
CA LEU A 4 8.58 -2.21 19.79
C LEU A 4 8.95 -3.70 19.81
N THR A 5 10.14 -4.07 19.32
CA THR A 5 10.58 -5.47 19.22
C THR A 5 10.48 -6.20 20.56
N ALA A 6 10.94 -5.58 21.64
CA ALA A 6 10.91 -6.19 22.98
C ALA A 6 9.47 -6.39 23.48
N GLU A 7 8.60 -5.40 23.26
CA GLU A 7 7.20 -5.45 23.70
C GLU A 7 6.41 -6.51 22.93
N LEU A 8 6.51 -6.53 21.60
CA LEU A 8 5.87 -7.53 20.75
C LEU A 8 6.38 -8.94 21.03
N THR A 9 7.70 -9.09 21.23
CA THR A 9 8.30 -10.38 21.61
C THR A 9 7.73 -10.87 22.96
N GLN A 10 7.54 -9.95 23.91
CA GLN A 10 6.93 -10.30 25.20
C GLN A 10 5.45 -10.68 25.05
N ALA A 11 4.69 -9.94 24.25
CA ALA A 11 3.28 -10.24 23.99
C ALA A 11 3.10 -11.62 23.32
N LEU A 12 3.94 -11.95 22.32
CA LEU A 12 3.95 -13.24 21.64
C LEU A 12 4.30 -14.41 22.56
N LYS A 13 5.11 -14.19 23.61
CA LYS A 13 5.40 -15.21 24.63
C LYS A 13 4.21 -15.47 25.57
N GLN A 14 3.35 -14.47 25.77
CA GLN A 14 2.23 -14.55 26.72
C GLN A 14 0.95 -15.08 26.09
N ARG A 15 0.74 -14.84 24.80
CA ARG A 15 -0.47 -15.24 24.07
C ARG A 15 -0.25 -15.26 22.55
N ILE A 16 -1.16 -15.92 21.86
CA ILE A 16 -1.29 -15.80 20.41
C ILE A 16 -1.76 -14.38 20.08
N LEU A 17 -1.06 -13.72 19.16
CA LEU A 17 -1.51 -12.47 18.54
C LEU A 17 -2.20 -12.79 17.23
N VAL A 18 -3.34 -12.14 16.98
CA VAL A 18 -4.13 -12.35 15.77
C VAL A 18 -3.91 -11.18 14.80
N LEU A 19 -3.46 -11.49 13.59
CA LEU A 19 -3.45 -10.55 12.46
C LEU A 19 -4.85 -10.48 11.85
N ASP A 20 -5.21 -9.34 11.25
CA ASP A 20 -6.50 -9.16 10.62
C ASP A 20 -6.65 -9.96 9.32
N GLY A 21 -7.82 -9.82 8.70
CA GLY A 21 -8.19 -10.55 7.49
C GLY A 21 -7.99 -9.75 6.22
N ALA A 22 -8.42 -10.33 5.10
CA ALA A 22 -8.20 -9.76 3.79
C ALA A 22 -8.91 -8.40 3.60
N MET A 23 -8.11 -7.35 3.36
CA MET A 23 -8.58 -6.01 2.99
C MET A 23 -9.30 -5.99 1.63
N GLY A 24 -8.66 -6.50 0.57
CA GLY A 24 -9.17 -6.38 -0.80
C GLY A 24 -10.52 -7.08 -1.05
N THR A 25 -10.71 -8.30 -0.53
CA THR A 25 -12.00 -8.99 -0.64
C THR A 25 -13.09 -8.30 0.19
N THR A 26 -12.70 -7.70 1.31
CA THR A 26 -13.62 -6.97 2.19
C THR A 26 -14.06 -5.66 1.53
N ILE A 27 -13.16 -4.89 0.92
CA ILE A 27 -13.49 -3.67 0.14
C ILE A 27 -14.59 -3.96 -0.90
N ARG A 28 -14.49 -5.09 -1.61
CA ARG A 28 -15.49 -5.47 -2.64
C ARG A 28 -16.91 -5.59 -2.08
N THR A 29 -17.07 -5.94 -0.80
CA THR A 29 -18.39 -6.07 -0.17
C THR A 29 -19.10 -4.72 0.04
N TYR A 30 -18.38 -3.59 -0.03
CA TYR A 30 -18.95 -2.25 0.07
C TYR A 30 -19.56 -1.76 -1.24
N GLY A 31 -19.42 -2.51 -2.34
CA GLY A 31 -20.09 -2.20 -3.61
C GLY A 31 -19.70 -0.85 -4.21
N LEU A 32 -18.45 -0.42 -4.00
CA LEU A 32 -17.96 0.87 -4.50
C LEU A 32 -18.02 0.93 -6.02
N SER A 33 -18.49 2.04 -6.55
CA SER A 33 -18.41 2.35 -7.97
C SER A 33 -17.07 2.99 -8.31
N GLU A 34 -16.74 3.05 -9.60
CA GLU A 34 -15.55 3.77 -10.09
C GLU A 34 -15.56 5.25 -9.68
N LYS A 35 -16.73 5.88 -9.65
CA LYS A 35 -16.89 7.26 -9.18
C LYS A 35 -16.54 7.39 -7.70
N ASP A 36 -16.91 6.40 -6.88
CA ASP A 36 -16.59 6.40 -5.45
C ASP A 36 -15.10 6.20 -5.22
N ALA A 37 -14.45 5.32 -5.99
CA ALA A 37 -13.02 5.05 -5.90
C ALA A 37 -12.19 6.30 -6.22
N ARG A 38 -12.54 7.02 -7.30
CA ARG A 38 -11.88 8.27 -7.71
C ARG A 38 -12.01 9.40 -6.69
N GLY A 39 -13.17 9.50 -6.04
CA GLY A 39 -13.55 10.69 -5.30
C GLY A 39 -13.47 11.96 -6.15
N SER A 40 -13.36 13.12 -5.51
CA SER A 40 -13.15 14.39 -6.22
C SER A 40 -11.73 14.55 -6.76
N ARG A 41 -10.74 14.00 -6.05
CA ARG A 41 -9.32 14.21 -6.35
C ARG A 41 -8.87 13.57 -7.66
N PHE A 42 -9.40 12.40 -8.00
CA PHE A 42 -9.01 11.67 -9.20
C PHE A 42 -10.14 11.59 -10.24
N ALA A 43 -11.10 12.52 -10.18
CA ALA A 43 -12.25 12.56 -11.08
C ALA A 43 -11.81 12.48 -12.56
N ASP A 44 -10.76 13.22 -12.92
CA ASP A 44 -10.24 13.33 -14.29
C ASP A 44 -9.15 12.30 -14.64
N SER A 45 -8.96 11.24 -13.82
CA SER A 45 -7.97 10.20 -14.13
C SER A 45 -8.26 9.54 -15.47
N ALA A 46 -7.23 9.39 -16.32
CA ALA A 46 -7.41 8.79 -17.65
C ALA A 46 -7.73 7.29 -17.59
N LYS A 47 -7.25 6.59 -16.55
CA LYS A 47 -7.47 5.14 -16.36
C LYS A 47 -8.47 4.86 -15.25
N ASP A 48 -9.10 3.68 -15.31
CA ASP A 48 -9.97 3.15 -14.26
C ASP A 48 -9.19 2.97 -12.94
N LEU A 49 -9.78 3.37 -11.82
CA LEU A 49 -9.18 3.33 -10.48
C LEU A 49 -9.91 2.40 -9.51
N LEU A 50 -10.96 1.71 -9.94
CA LEU A 50 -11.81 0.88 -9.08
C LEU A 50 -11.01 -0.26 -8.45
N ASN A 51 -10.01 -0.76 -9.18
CA ASN A 51 -9.12 -1.82 -8.71
C ASN A 51 -7.88 -1.30 -7.95
N ASN A 52 -7.75 0.02 -7.75
CA ASN A 52 -6.70 0.60 -6.91
C ASN A 52 -7.22 0.73 -5.47
N GLY A 53 -7.19 -0.36 -4.70
CA GLY A 53 -7.70 -0.37 -3.33
C GLY A 53 -6.97 0.62 -2.40
N ASP A 54 -5.68 0.85 -2.64
CA ASP A 54 -4.83 1.71 -1.81
C ASP A 54 -5.33 3.16 -1.75
N ILE A 55 -5.83 3.72 -2.87
CA ILE A 55 -6.31 5.12 -2.89
C ILE A 55 -7.54 5.36 -2.01
N LEU A 56 -8.25 4.31 -1.63
CA LEU A 56 -9.41 4.42 -0.73
C LEU A 56 -9.02 4.91 0.66
N SER A 57 -7.76 4.78 1.08
CA SER A 57 -7.29 5.43 2.30
C SER A 57 -7.37 6.96 2.25
N ILE A 58 -7.41 7.55 1.05
CA ILE A 58 -7.59 8.99 0.81
C ILE A 58 -9.03 9.30 0.39
N THR A 59 -9.60 8.55 -0.56
CA THR A 59 -10.89 8.89 -1.17
C THR A 59 -12.09 8.38 -0.39
N ARG A 60 -11.93 7.27 0.35
CA ARG A 60 -12.96 6.62 1.18
C ARG A 60 -12.40 6.15 2.53
N PRO A 61 -11.79 7.05 3.33
CA PRO A 61 -11.24 6.69 4.63
C PRO A 61 -12.31 6.18 5.61
N ASP A 62 -13.58 6.52 5.38
CA ASP A 62 -14.73 5.96 6.08
C ASP A 62 -14.84 4.44 5.88
N VAL A 63 -14.65 3.95 4.65
CA VAL A 63 -14.70 2.52 4.32
C VAL A 63 -13.53 1.78 4.91
N ILE A 64 -12.30 2.26 4.66
CA ILE A 64 -11.09 1.59 5.15
C ILE A 64 -11.07 1.59 6.69
N GLY A 65 -11.48 2.69 7.31
CA GLY A 65 -11.61 2.78 8.76
C GLY A 65 -12.62 1.80 9.33
N ASP A 66 -13.78 1.64 8.68
CA ASP A 66 -14.79 0.67 9.11
C ASP A 66 -14.28 -0.77 9.03
N ILE A 67 -13.48 -1.11 8.02
CA ILE A 67 -12.86 -2.44 7.88
C ILE A 67 -11.92 -2.73 9.06
N HIS A 68 -10.98 -1.81 9.35
CA HIS A 68 -10.07 -1.98 10.50
C HIS A 68 -10.83 -2.08 11.82
N ARG A 69 -11.83 -1.21 12.03
CA ARG A 69 -12.71 -1.26 13.20
C ARG A 69 -13.34 -2.64 13.37
N ARG A 70 -13.91 -3.21 12.30
CA ARG A 70 -14.58 -4.52 12.33
C ARG A 70 -13.60 -5.64 12.67
N PHE A 71 -12.39 -5.64 12.11
CA PHE A 71 -11.38 -6.65 12.44
C PHE A 71 -10.88 -6.54 13.88
N LEU A 72 -10.67 -5.32 14.38
CA LEU A 72 -10.29 -5.09 15.78
C LEU A 72 -11.39 -5.52 16.74
N GLN A 73 -12.65 -5.20 16.44
CA GLN A 73 -13.82 -5.63 17.22
C GLN A 73 -14.03 -7.14 17.20
N ALA A 74 -13.68 -7.80 16.10
CA ALA A 74 -13.69 -9.27 16.01
C ALA A 74 -12.56 -9.93 16.81
N GLY A 75 -11.54 -9.16 17.23
CA GLY A 75 -10.50 -9.63 18.14
C GLY A 75 -9.07 -9.49 17.62
N SER A 76 -8.86 -8.94 16.42
CA SER A 76 -7.51 -8.75 15.85
C SER A 76 -6.65 -7.89 16.79
N ASP A 77 -5.40 -8.31 16.97
CA ASP A 77 -4.40 -7.61 17.76
C ASP A 77 -3.52 -6.72 16.90
N ILE A 78 -3.32 -7.13 15.66
CA ILE A 78 -2.49 -6.45 14.67
C ILE A 78 -3.38 -6.24 13.45
N ILE A 79 -3.40 -5.01 12.93
CA ILE A 79 -4.07 -4.68 11.67
C ILE A 79 -3.03 -4.23 10.64
N GLU A 80 -3.17 -4.71 9.42
CA GLU A 80 -2.33 -4.31 8.29
C GLU A 80 -2.81 -2.97 7.71
N THR A 81 -1.89 -2.09 7.32
CA THR A 81 -2.23 -0.91 6.53
C THR A 81 -2.75 -1.29 5.14
N ASN A 82 -3.69 -0.52 4.61
CA ASN A 82 -4.15 -0.64 3.22
C ASN A 82 -3.10 -0.04 2.26
N THR A 83 -1.95 -0.71 2.12
CA THR A 83 -0.76 -0.19 1.41
C THR A 83 -0.03 -1.24 0.57
N PHE A 84 -0.68 -2.35 0.26
CA PHE A 84 -0.08 -3.46 -0.47
C PHE A 84 0.54 -3.02 -1.81
N SER A 85 -0.06 -2.03 -2.49
CA SER A 85 0.40 -1.48 -3.76
C SER A 85 0.75 0.02 -3.67
N ALA A 86 1.03 0.54 -2.47
CA ALA A 86 1.33 1.96 -2.23
C ALA A 86 2.80 2.32 -2.53
N THR A 87 3.30 1.93 -3.71
CA THR A 87 4.64 2.30 -4.21
C THR A 87 4.51 3.10 -5.50
N THR A 88 5.55 3.86 -5.87
CA THR A 88 5.56 4.55 -7.18
C THR A 88 5.40 3.56 -8.33
N LEU A 89 6.02 2.38 -8.21
CA LEU A 89 5.98 1.33 -9.22
C LEU A 89 4.58 0.77 -9.44
N ALA A 90 3.90 0.35 -8.36
CA ALA A 90 2.56 -0.20 -8.50
C ALA A 90 1.52 0.88 -8.86
N GLN A 91 1.64 2.09 -8.29
CA GLN A 91 0.77 3.21 -8.65
C GLN A 91 0.95 3.67 -10.10
N SER A 92 2.11 3.42 -10.73
CA SER A 92 2.32 3.75 -12.14
C SER A 92 1.39 3.01 -13.09
N GLU A 93 0.89 1.82 -12.75
CA GLU A 93 -0.06 1.09 -13.59
C GLU A 93 -1.37 1.87 -13.78
N PHE A 94 -1.74 2.69 -12.80
CA PHE A 94 -2.96 3.50 -12.78
C PHE A 94 -2.76 4.92 -13.32
N PHE A 95 -1.55 5.48 -13.20
CA PHE A 95 -1.32 6.91 -13.48
C PHE A 95 -0.27 7.21 -14.56
N VAL A 96 0.42 6.19 -15.07
CA VAL A 96 1.40 6.32 -16.16
C VAL A 96 0.93 5.53 -17.36
N GLU A 97 1.03 6.14 -18.54
CA GLU A 97 0.72 5.49 -19.80
C GLU A 97 1.72 4.37 -20.10
N ASP A 98 1.22 3.20 -20.52
CA ASP A 98 2.08 2.10 -20.91
C ASP A 98 2.51 2.29 -22.37
N PRO A 99 3.82 2.45 -22.68
CA PRO A 99 4.27 2.68 -24.04
C PRO A 99 3.97 1.50 -24.97
N ARG A 100 3.75 0.29 -24.41
CA ARG A 100 3.43 -0.92 -25.17
C ARG A 100 2.02 -0.87 -25.76
N GLU A 101 1.07 -0.22 -25.07
CA GLU A 101 -0.33 -0.10 -25.53
C GLU A 101 -0.45 0.71 -26.83
N LYS A 102 0.53 1.59 -27.10
CA LYS A 102 0.58 2.42 -28.31
C LYS A 102 1.67 2.00 -29.30
N GLY A 103 2.39 0.91 -29.04
CA GLY A 103 3.53 0.50 -29.85
C GLY A 103 4.68 1.51 -29.87
N LEU A 104 4.78 2.36 -28.84
CA LEU A 104 5.76 3.45 -28.75
C LEU A 104 7.07 3.05 -28.06
N GLY A 105 7.15 1.82 -27.53
CA GLY A 105 8.35 1.32 -26.88
C GLY A 105 8.07 0.22 -25.87
N ARG A 106 9.02 0.02 -24.95
CA ARG A 106 8.96 -0.99 -23.89
C ARG A 106 9.12 -0.33 -22.52
N LYS A 107 8.68 -1.03 -21.47
CA LYS A 107 8.99 -0.67 -20.08
C LYS A 107 10.36 -1.25 -19.71
N ASP A 108 11.41 -0.47 -19.87
CA ASP A 108 12.79 -0.81 -19.49
C ASP A 108 13.30 0.10 -18.35
N PRO A 109 14.53 -0.08 -17.86
CA PRO A 109 15.02 0.69 -16.73
C PRO A 109 14.99 2.20 -16.95
N GLU A 110 15.18 2.69 -18.17
CA GLU A 110 15.12 4.12 -18.49
C GLU A 110 13.69 4.66 -18.41
N PHE A 111 12.72 3.90 -18.92
CA PHE A 111 11.30 4.20 -18.73
C PHE A 111 10.95 4.28 -17.24
N PHE A 112 11.31 3.28 -16.45
CA PHE A 112 11.01 3.30 -15.01
C PHE A 112 11.71 4.44 -14.30
N GLN A 113 12.96 4.75 -14.64
CA GLN A 113 13.67 5.87 -14.02
C GLN A 113 12.94 7.18 -14.26
N SER A 114 12.73 7.53 -15.53
CA SER A 114 12.28 8.85 -15.96
C SER A 114 10.76 9.07 -15.83
N LYS A 115 9.95 8.02 -16.01
CA LYS A 115 8.49 8.12 -16.02
C LYS A 115 7.84 7.71 -14.71
N VAL A 116 8.53 6.94 -13.88
CA VAL A 116 7.97 6.35 -12.66
C VAL A 116 8.73 6.78 -11.40
N CYS A 117 10.00 6.43 -11.28
CA CYS A 117 10.80 6.69 -10.07
C CYS A 117 10.99 8.18 -9.79
N GLU A 118 11.19 8.99 -10.84
CA GLU A 118 11.38 10.44 -10.73
C GLU A 118 10.08 11.25 -10.83
N ASN A 119 8.95 10.58 -11.03
CA ASN A 119 7.65 11.23 -11.15
C ASN A 119 7.20 11.81 -9.79
N ALA A 120 7.20 13.14 -9.69
CA ALA A 120 6.86 13.85 -8.45
C ALA A 120 5.45 13.50 -7.94
N PHE A 121 4.46 13.45 -8.83
CA PHE A 121 3.09 13.08 -8.48
C PHE A 121 3.02 11.68 -7.86
N LEU A 122 3.70 10.69 -8.46
CA LEU A 122 3.70 9.33 -7.92
C LEU A 122 4.43 9.24 -6.57
N LYS A 123 5.53 9.98 -6.39
CA LYS A 123 6.26 10.01 -5.12
C LYS A 123 5.40 10.60 -4.00
N ASP A 124 4.73 11.71 -4.28
CA ASP A 124 3.86 12.38 -3.32
C ASP A 124 2.64 11.53 -2.99
N LEU A 125 2.00 10.95 -4.02
CA LEU A 125 0.88 10.03 -3.85
C LEU A 125 1.29 8.80 -3.02
N ALA A 126 2.38 8.12 -3.38
CA ALA A 126 2.84 6.95 -2.64
C ALA A 126 3.17 7.30 -1.18
N TRP A 127 3.79 8.46 -0.92
CA TRP A 127 4.05 8.91 0.44
C TRP A 127 2.75 9.11 1.22
N GLU A 128 1.81 9.86 0.63
CA GLU A 128 0.54 10.19 1.25
C GLU A 128 -0.31 8.94 1.53
N LEU A 129 -0.41 8.01 0.57
CA LEU A 129 -1.13 6.76 0.73
C LEU A 129 -0.66 5.99 1.96
N ASN A 130 0.67 5.83 2.10
CA ASN A 130 1.24 5.11 3.24
C ASN A 130 1.02 5.84 4.56
N VAL A 131 1.22 7.16 4.58
CA VAL A 131 1.03 7.97 5.79
C VAL A 131 -0.42 7.95 6.26
N GLU A 132 -1.37 8.22 5.36
CA GLU A 132 -2.79 8.31 5.70
C GLU A 132 -3.37 6.94 6.07
N SER A 133 -2.93 5.87 5.39
CA SER A 133 -3.33 4.51 5.75
C SER A 133 -2.82 4.11 7.13
N ALA A 134 -1.53 4.36 7.44
CA ALA A 134 -0.97 4.09 8.77
C ALA A 134 -1.63 4.93 9.87
N ARG A 135 -1.91 6.22 9.62
CA ARG A 135 -2.64 7.09 10.56
C ARG A 135 -4.06 6.58 10.84
N LEU A 136 -4.74 6.09 9.81
CA LEU A 136 -6.09 5.55 9.94
C LEU A 136 -6.09 4.27 10.78
N CYS A 137 -5.15 3.35 10.52
CA CYS A 137 -4.96 2.16 11.36
C CYS A 137 -4.63 2.55 12.81
N ARG A 138 -3.68 3.47 13.02
CA ARG A 138 -3.29 3.95 14.35
C ARG A 138 -4.48 4.47 15.13
N LYS A 139 -5.28 5.34 14.52
CA LYS A 139 -6.50 5.87 15.12
C LYS A 139 -7.43 4.77 15.63
N TRP A 140 -7.69 3.74 14.82
CA TRP A 140 -8.58 2.65 15.21
C TRP A 140 -7.96 1.69 16.24
N ALA A 141 -6.67 1.39 16.10
CA ALA A 141 -5.90 0.60 17.04
C ALA A 141 -5.91 1.24 18.45
N ASP A 142 -5.68 2.55 18.53
CA ASP A 142 -5.65 3.30 19.78
C ASP A 142 -7.04 3.42 20.41
N ASN A 143 -8.08 3.68 19.59
CA ASN A 143 -9.47 3.74 20.06
C ASN A 143 -9.90 2.42 20.68
N ILE A 144 -9.81 1.32 19.93
CA ILE A 144 -10.22 -0.01 20.42
C ILE A 144 -9.29 -0.48 21.55
N GLY A 145 -8.01 -0.12 21.49
CA GLY A 145 -7.06 -0.46 22.54
C GLY A 145 -7.41 0.21 23.87
N SER A 146 -7.82 1.48 23.83
CA SER A 146 -8.29 2.23 24.99
C SER A 146 -9.60 1.66 25.54
N ASP A 147 -10.57 1.37 24.66
CA ASP A 147 -11.88 0.81 25.04
C ASP A 147 -11.77 -0.59 25.68
N THR A 148 -10.83 -1.41 25.20
CA THR A 148 -10.69 -2.81 25.64
C THR A 148 -9.60 -3.02 26.70
N GLY A 149 -8.78 -2.00 26.98
CA GLY A 149 -7.60 -2.11 27.84
C GLY A 149 -6.49 -3.00 27.26
N ARG A 150 -6.56 -3.35 25.97
CA ARG A 150 -5.60 -4.22 25.28
C ARG A 150 -4.98 -3.48 24.11
N LYS A 151 -3.68 -3.22 24.18
CA LYS A 151 -2.94 -2.56 23.10
C LYS A 151 -3.10 -3.33 21.78
N ARG A 152 -3.30 -2.58 20.71
CA ARG A 152 -3.39 -3.04 19.32
C ARG A 152 -2.23 -2.46 18.53
N TYR A 153 -1.80 -3.16 17.49
CA TYR A 153 -0.63 -2.82 16.71
C TYR A 153 -0.99 -2.58 15.25
N VAL A 154 -0.18 -1.76 14.60
CA VAL A 154 -0.30 -1.44 13.17
C VAL A 154 0.88 -2.06 12.42
N ALA A 155 0.62 -2.96 11.49
CA ALA A 155 1.64 -3.51 10.60
C ALA A 155 1.64 -2.74 9.27
N GLY A 156 2.79 -2.22 8.87
CA GLY A 156 2.99 -1.58 7.58
C GLY A 156 3.05 -2.62 6.46
N ALA A 157 1.95 -2.80 5.73
CA ALA A 157 1.90 -3.78 4.65
C ALA A 157 2.75 -3.33 3.45
N ILE A 158 3.67 -4.18 3.02
CA ILE A 158 4.50 -4.00 1.82
C ILE A 158 4.25 -5.21 0.91
N GLY A 159 3.48 -4.99 -0.16
CA GLY A 159 3.21 -6.02 -1.15
C GLY A 159 4.36 -6.19 -2.15
N PRO A 160 4.33 -7.28 -2.93
CA PRO A 160 5.24 -7.47 -4.04
C PRO A 160 4.95 -6.45 -5.16
N MET A 161 5.96 -6.20 -5.99
CA MET A 161 5.82 -5.30 -7.13
C MET A 161 5.07 -5.94 -8.29
N THR A 162 4.59 -5.10 -9.21
CA THR A 162 4.01 -5.51 -10.51
C THR A 162 5.06 -6.00 -11.52
N VAL A 163 6.34 -5.92 -11.15
CA VAL A 163 7.50 -6.25 -11.98
C VAL A 163 8.41 -7.28 -11.31
N SER A 164 9.05 -8.13 -12.10
CA SER A 164 10.01 -9.12 -11.62
C SER A 164 11.46 -8.65 -11.81
N LEU A 165 12.29 -8.82 -10.79
CA LEU A 165 13.74 -8.66 -10.88
C LEU A 165 14.45 -9.90 -11.45
N THR A 166 13.81 -11.07 -11.35
CA THR A 166 14.45 -12.36 -11.67
C THR A 166 14.04 -12.91 -13.01
N ASN A 167 12.84 -12.56 -13.48
CA ASN A 167 12.27 -13.09 -14.72
C ASN A 167 12.36 -12.04 -15.83
N SER A 168 12.93 -12.42 -16.98
CA SER A 168 12.80 -11.63 -18.19
C SER A 168 11.40 -11.83 -18.78
N PRO A 169 10.67 -10.76 -19.13
CA PRO A 169 9.45 -10.87 -19.90
C PRO A 169 9.69 -10.99 -21.41
N ASP A 170 10.94 -10.85 -21.87
CA ASP A 170 11.33 -10.94 -23.27
C ASP A 170 11.83 -12.35 -23.57
N ALA A 171 11.11 -13.08 -24.43
CA ALA A 171 11.44 -14.44 -24.82
C ALA A 171 12.71 -14.51 -25.69
N GLU A 172 13.01 -13.43 -26.41
CA GLU A 172 14.14 -13.33 -27.33
C GLU A 172 15.39 -12.73 -26.64
N ASP A 173 15.21 -12.04 -25.51
CA ASP A 173 16.28 -11.52 -24.66
C ASP A 173 16.14 -12.00 -23.19
N PRO A 174 16.73 -13.16 -22.82
CA PRO A 174 16.67 -13.66 -21.45
C PRO A 174 17.47 -12.79 -20.45
N GLY A 175 18.37 -11.94 -20.95
CA GLY A 175 19.14 -10.98 -20.15
C GLY A 175 18.35 -9.72 -19.80
N PHE A 176 17.29 -9.42 -20.55
CA PHE A 176 16.48 -8.23 -20.34
C PHE A 176 15.85 -8.19 -18.94
N ARG A 177 15.89 -7.01 -18.32
CA ARG A 177 15.18 -6.71 -17.07
C ARG A 177 14.44 -5.42 -17.24
N VAL A 178 13.16 -5.43 -16.84
CA VAL A 178 12.31 -4.24 -16.88
C VAL A 178 12.77 -3.18 -15.89
N ILE A 179 13.37 -3.60 -14.77
CA ILE A 179 13.72 -2.74 -13.65
C ILE A 179 15.03 -3.20 -13.00
N THR A 180 15.72 -2.28 -12.35
CA THR A 180 16.96 -2.56 -11.59
C THR A 180 16.70 -2.74 -10.10
N PHE A 181 17.64 -3.38 -9.40
CA PHE A 181 17.58 -3.53 -7.94
C PHE A 181 17.51 -2.18 -7.21
N ASP A 182 18.28 -1.18 -7.66
CA ASP A 182 18.31 0.13 -7.01
C ASP A 182 16.96 0.86 -7.12
N GLN A 183 16.31 0.79 -8.28
CA GLN A 183 14.97 1.35 -8.48
C GLN A 183 13.93 0.70 -7.56
N VAL A 184 14.00 -0.63 -7.42
CA VAL A 184 13.14 -1.40 -6.52
C VAL A 184 13.40 -1.01 -5.06
N ARG A 185 14.67 -1.02 -4.65
CA ARG A 185 15.10 -0.65 -3.30
C ARG A 185 14.64 0.75 -2.92
N ASP A 186 14.80 1.71 -3.81
CA ASP A 186 14.49 3.11 -3.52
C ASP A 186 12.98 3.33 -3.43
N SER A 187 12.19 2.63 -4.26
CA SER A 187 10.73 2.61 -4.17
C SER A 187 10.24 2.05 -2.81
N TYR A 188 10.74 0.88 -2.39
CA TYR A 188 10.40 0.33 -1.07
C TYR A 188 10.91 1.20 0.07
N ARG A 189 12.10 1.77 -0.03
CA ARG A 189 12.64 2.67 0.99
C ARG A 189 11.75 3.90 1.19
N HIS A 190 11.20 4.44 0.09
CA HIS A 190 10.25 5.55 0.14
C HIS A 190 8.96 5.14 0.87
N GLN A 191 8.38 4.00 0.53
CA GLN A 191 7.22 3.43 1.21
C GLN A 191 7.47 3.20 2.71
N ILE A 192 8.57 2.52 3.07
CA ILE A 192 8.93 2.21 4.47
C ILE A 192 9.04 3.49 5.30
N ARG A 193 9.70 4.53 4.76
CA ARG A 193 9.81 5.83 5.44
C ARG A 193 8.45 6.48 5.67
N ALA A 194 7.54 6.38 4.71
CA ALA A 194 6.20 6.91 4.82
C ALA A 194 5.36 6.13 5.86
N LEU A 195 5.45 4.81 5.90
CA LEU A 195 4.82 3.96 6.92
C LEU A 195 5.30 4.30 8.34
N ILE A 196 6.62 4.47 8.50
CA ILE A 196 7.23 4.93 9.77
C ILE A 196 6.70 6.33 10.15
N ALA A 197 6.64 7.25 9.19
CA ALA A 197 6.12 8.61 9.42
C ALA A 197 4.62 8.63 9.77
N GLY A 198 3.84 7.68 9.24
CA GLY A 198 2.44 7.48 9.57
C GLY A 198 2.20 6.74 10.90
N GLY A 199 3.25 6.15 11.48
CA GLY A 199 3.22 5.50 12.78
C GLY A 199 2.86 4.01 12.75
N ALA A 200 3.27 3.26 11.72
CA ALA A 200 3.25 1.79 11.76
C ALA A 200 4.20 1.27 12.86
N ASP A 201 3.85 0.17 13.52
CA ASP A 201 4.64 -0.46 14.61
C ASP A 201 5.67 -1.49 14.10
N ILE A 202 5.33 -2.17 12.99
CA ILE A 202 6.07 -3.30 12.39
C ILE A 202 6.11 -3.12 10.88
#